data_AF-A0A1A8N9G2-F1
#
_entry.id   AF-A0A1A8N9G2-F1
#
_cell.length_a   1.000
_cell.length_b   1.000
_cell.length_c   1.000
_cell.angle_alpha   90.00
_cell.angle_beta   90.00
_cell.angle_gamma   90.00
#
_symmetry.space_group_name_H-M   'P 1'
#
loop_
_entity.id
_entity.type
_entity.pdbx_description
1 polymer ?
#
loop_
_entity_poly.entity_id
_entity_poly.type
_entity_poly.pdbx_seq_one_letter_code
_entity_poly.pdbx_strand_id
1 'polypeptide(L)'
;LKQKNIYYRLQVDLEEERIKRQAASLTLWRKVALYSLRILMFVVALGLIGAAFFGIFKATDFSQKHMEQPGFLGLFIEFLPSIVITTGNFLVPLLCDQIALIEKYSPSITVVMALLRAVVLRLVSLGILLFTLWSQITCSGNAEASACQQCRYDHEKYPCWETRVGQEMYKLMLFDLLVNIALLVLVEFPRRIVVDNWSCKLSQLVGRQEFVVPSNVLGLVYGQTVVWAGALFCPLLPLMNTIKFVILFYCKKITLFHNCR
;
A
#
# COMPACT_ATOMS: atom_id res chain seq x y z
N LEU A 1 24.10 -16.38 21.45
CA LEU A 1 23.00 -16.02 20.51
C LEU A 1 21.77 -16.93 20.64
N LYS A 2 21.89 -18.26 20.48
CA LYS A 2 20.74 -19.19 20.61
C LYS A 2 19.99 -19.12 21.95
N GLN A 3 20.71 -19.08 23.06
CA GLN A 3 20.10 -19.06 24.41
C GLN A 3 19.29 -17.79 24.69
N LYS A 4 19.76 -16.63 24.22
CA LYS A 4 19.02 -15.36 24.29
C LYS A 4 17.75 -15.39 23.42
N ASN A 5 17.81 -15.97 22.23
CA ASN A 5 16.64 -16.09 21.35
C ASN A 5 15.54 -16.97 21.98
N ILE A 6 15.93 -18.09 22.59
CA ILE A 6 15.01 -18.99 23.31
C ILE A 6 14.35 -18.27 24.49
N TYR A 7 15.12 -17.49 25.26
CA TYR A 7 14.60 -16.67 26.35
C TYR A 7 13.57 -15.65 25.85
N TYR A 8 13.88 -14.91 24.78
CA TYR A 8 12.92 -13.95 24.19
C TYR A 8 11.64 -14.61 23.68
N ARG A 9 11.75 -15.78 23.03
CA ARG A 9 10.56 -16.55 22.62
C ARG A 9 9.69 -16.93 23.81
N LEU A 10 10.29 -17.53 24.84
CA LEU A 10 9.57 -17.92 26.06
C LEU A 10 8.94 -16.71 26.77
N GLN A 11 9.61 -15.56 26.77
CA GLN A 11 9.06 -14.33 27.34
C GLN A 11 7.82 -13.86 26.56
N VAL A 12 7.88 -13.85 25.22
CA VAL A 12 6.74 -13.49 24.36
C VAL A 12 5.58 -14.47 24.56
N ASP A 13 5.85 -15.77 24.61
CA ASP A 13 4.82 -16.80 24.82
C ASP A 13 4.13 -16.64 26.19
N LEU A 14 4.90 -16.33 27.25
CA LEU A 14 4.37 -16.07 28.59
C LEU A 14 3.53 -14.78 28.63
N GLU A 15 3.95 -13.73 27.95
CA GLU A 15 3.19 -12.48 27.83
C GLU A 15 1.88 -12.71 27.07
N GLU A 16 1.89 -13.49 25.99
CA GLU A 16 0.68 -13.87 25.27
C GLU A 16 -0.30 -14.67 26.13
N GLU A 17 0.19 -15.67 26.88
CA GLU A 17 -0.65 -16.45 27.80
C GLU A 17 -1.23 -15.60 28.94
N ARG A 18 -0.47 -14.64 29.46
CA ARG A 18 -0.96 -13.69 30.47
C ARG A 18 -2.11 -12.83 29.92
N ILE A 19 -1.98 -12.35 28.68
CA ILE A 19 -3.03 -11.57 28.00
C ILE A 19 -4.28 -12.42 27.78
N LYS A 20 -4.13 -13.70 27.36
CA LYS A 20 -5.28 -14.62 27.21
C LYS A 20 -6.00 -14.86 28.53
N ARG A 21 -5.27 -15.06 29.63
CA ARG A 21 -5.84 -15.24 30.97
C ARG A 21 -6.58 -13.99 31.45
N GLN A 22 -6.01 -12.80 31.21
CA GLN A 22 -6.69 -11.53 31.49
C GLN A 22 -7.98 -11.40 30.66
N ALA A 23 -7.95 -11.76 29.38
CA ALA A 23 -9.13 -11.75 28.53
C ALA A 23 -10.23 -12.74 28.98
N ALA A 24 -9.83 -13.89 29.53
CA ALA A 24 -10.74 -14.88 30.11
C ALA A 24 -11.36 -14.43 31.45
N SER A 25 -10.67 -13.57 32.21
CA SER A 25 -11.14 -13.02 33.49
C SER A 25 -12.05 -11.78 33.37
N LEU A 26 -12.29 -11.28 32.15
CA LEU A 26 -13.13 -10.10 31.93
C LEU A 26 -14.62 -10.41 32.11
N THR A 27 -15.36 -9.48 32.72
CA THR A 27 -16.81 -9.53 32.82
C THR A 27 -17.48 -9.55 31.44
N LEU A 28 -18.63 -10.22 31.32
CA LEU A 28 -19.39 -10.34 30.07
C LEU A 28 -19.63 -8.99 29.39
N TRP A 29 -19.97 -7.94 30.15
CA TRP A 29 -20.17 -6.59 29.64
C TRP A 29 -18.89 -6.01 28.99
N ARG A 30 -17.73 -6.15 29.65
CA ARG A 30 -16.45 -5.69 29.09
C ARG A 30 -16.06 -6.48 27.86
N LYS A 31 -16.40 -7.78 27.81
CA LYS A 31 -16.19 -8.62 26.62
C LYS A 31 -17.05 -8.14 25.45
N VAL A 32 -18.35 -7.91 25.67
CA VAL A 32 -19.25 -7.37 24.63
C VAL A 32 -18.78 -6.01 24.13
N ALA A 33 -18.40 -5.09 25.02
CA ALA A 33 -17.88 -3.77 24.66
C ALA A 33 -16.59 -3.84 23.82
N LEU A 34 -15.71 -4.81 24.11
CA LEU A 34 -14.46 -4.98 23.37
C LEU A 34 -14.70 -5.60 21.99
N TYR A 35 -15.63 -6.56 21.88
CA TYR A 35 -16.03 -7.12 20.59
C TYR A 35 -16.78 -6.11 19.72
N SER A 36 -17.67 -5.29 20.29
CA SER A 36 -18.37 -4.25 19.54
C SER A 36 -17.40 -3.19 19.01
N LEU A 37 -16.40 -2.78 19.80
CA LEU A 37 -15.31 -1.90 19.37
C LEU A 37 -14.55 -2.52 18.18
N ARG A 38 -14.19 -3.81 18.24
CA ARG A 38 -13.49 -4.49 17.14
C ARG A 38 -14.31 -4.54 15.86
N ILE A 39 -15.62 -4.79 15.97
CA ILE A 39 -16.53 -4.77 14.81
C ILE A 39 -16.58 -3.37 14.21
N LEU A 40 -16.71 -2.33 15.05
CA LEU A 40 -16.68 -0.94 14.60
C LEU A 40 -15.38 -0.62 13.86
N MET A 41 -14.23 -0.97 14.42
CA MET A 41 -12.93 -0.72 13.80
C MET A 41 -12.73 -1.48 12.50
N PHE A 42 -13.25 -2.71 12.40
CA PHE A 42 -13.29 -3.47 11.16
C PHE A 42 -14.13 -2.77 10.08
N VAL A 43 -15.31 -2.26 10.44
CA VAL A 43 -16.17 -1.49 9.53
C VAL A 43 -15.46 -0.20 9.07
N VAL A 44 -14.76 0.50 9.97
CA VAL A 44 -13.96 1.67 9.61
C VAL A 44 -12.84 1.31 8.63
N ALA A 45 -12.12 0.21 8.88
CA ALA A 45 -11.06 -0.26 7.97
C ALA A 45 -11.62 -0.61 6.58
N LEU A 46 -12.79 -1.27 6.50
CA LEU A 46 -13.48 -1.51 5.24
C LEU A 46 -13.91 -0.20 4.56
N GLY A 47 -14.39 0.78 5.33
CA GLY A 47 -14.73 2.11 4.82
C GLY A 47 -13.54 2.82 4.20
N LEU A 48 -12.35 2.75 4.82
CA LEU A 48 -11.11 3.31 4.27
C LEU A 48 -10.70 2.63 2.96
N ILE A 49 -10.82 1.30 2.88
CA ILE A 49 -10.55 0.55 1.65
C ILE A 49 -11.57 0.92 0.56
N GLY A 50 -12.85 1.04 0.91
CA GLY A 50 -13.91 1.47 -0.01
C GLY A 50 -13.73 2.90 -0.51
N ALA A 51 -13.25 3.82 0.34
CA ALA A 51 -12.93 5.19 -0.05
C ALA A 51 -11.73 5.23 -1.01
N ALA A 52 -10.68 4.45 -0.73
CA ALA A 52 -9.56 4.31 -1.65
C ALA A 52 -10.01 3.72 -3.00
N PHE A 53 -10.86 2.69 -2.98
CA PHE A 53 -11.46 2.11 -4.18
C PHE A 53 -12.16 3.19 -5.03
N PHE A 54 -13.05 3.97 -4.39
CA PHE A 54 -13.84 4.98 -5.09
C PHE A 54 -12.95 6.09 -5.65
N GLY A 55 -11.93 6.50 -4.89
CA GLY A 55 -10.93 7.48 -5.33
C GLY A 55 -10.15 7.00 -6.56
N ILE A 56 -9.69 5.75 -6.57
CA ILE A 56 -8.97 5.16 -7.71
C ILE A 56 -9.86 5.08 -8.94
N PHE A 57 -11.11 4.64 -8.78
CA PHE A 57 -12.08 4.57 -9.87
C PHE A 57 -12.31 5.96 -10.49
N LYS A 58 -12.59 6.96 -9.66
CA LYS A 58 -12.80 8.35 -10.13
C LYS A 58 -11.54 8.95 -10.75
N ALA A 59 -10.37 8.70 -10.18
CA ALA A 59 -9.10 9.17 -10.71
C ALA A 59 -8.79 8.56 -12.08
N THR A 60 -9.01 7.25 -12.23
CA THR A 60 -8.82 6.53 -13.49
C THR A 60 -9.82 7.01 -14.54
N ASP A 61 -11.10 7.13 -14.19
CA ASP A 61 -12.12 7.62 -15.12
C ASP A 61 -11.83 9.04 -15.61
N PHE A 62 -11.43 9.91 -14.69
CA PHE A 62 -11.07 11.29 -15.01
C PHE A 62 -9.82 11.37 -15.88
N SER A 63 -8.78 10.60 -15.53
CA SER A 63 -7.52 10.53 -16.27
C SER A 63 -7.73 10.11 -17.72
N GLN A 64 -8.52 9.06 -17.93
CA GLN A 64 -8.76 8.53 -19.25
C GLN A 64 -9.68 9.43 -20.10
N LYS A 65 -10.59 10.21 -19.51
CA LYS A 65 -11.44 11.16 -20.24
C LYS A 65 -10.70 12.42 -20.70
N HIS A 66 -9.62 12.80 -20.02
CA HIS A 66 -8.91 14.05 -20.26
C HIS A 66 -7.49 13.82 -20.83
N MET A 67 -7.29 12.70 -21.54
CA MET A 67 -5.98 12.30 -22.09
C MET A 67 -5.39 13.32 -23.09
N GLU A 68 -6.21 14.14 -23.75
CA GLU A 68 -5.78 15.08 -24.80
C GLU A 68 -5.38 16.47 -24.27
N GLN A 69 -5.44 16.70 -22.95
CA GLN A 69 -5.07 17.99 -22.36
C GLN A 69 -3.58 18.29 -22.55
N PRO A 70 -3.19 19.39 -23.24
CA PRO A 70 -1.78 19.74 -23.41
C PRO A 70 -1.20 20.39 -22.14
N GLY A 71 0.11 20.20 -21.95
CA GLY A 71 0.90 20.88 -20.91
C GLY A 71 1.04 20.11 -19.58
N PHE A 72 1.54 20.80 -18.55
CA PHE A 72 1.84 20.22 -17.23
C PHE A 72 0.59 19.61 -16.56
N LEU A 73 -0.58 20.23 -16.78
CA LEU A 73 -1.84 19.75 -16.23
C LEU A 73 -2.21 18.37 -16.80
N GLY A 74 -2.00 18.14 -18.11
CA GLY A 74 -2.21 16.85 -18.74
C GLY A 74 -1.33 15.75 -18.16
N LEU A 75 -0.06 16.06 -17.88
CA LEU A 75 0.86 15.11 -17.24
C LEU A 75 0.41 14.76 -15.82
N PHE A 76 -0.05 15.74 -15.03
CA PHE A 76 -0.59 15.47 -13.70
C PHE A 76 -1.85 14.60 -13.75
N ILE A 77 -2.74 14.86 -14.71
CA ILE A 77 -3.95 14.07 -14.95
C ILE A 77 -3.60 12.63 -15.36
N GLU A 78 -2.56 12.46 -16.17
CA GLU A 78 -2.12 11.14 -16.64
C GLU A 78 -1.49 10.29 -15.53
N PHE A 79 -0.81 10.92 -14.55
CA PHE A 79 -0.26 10.23 -13.38
C PHE A 79 -1.25 10.13 -12.21
N LEU A 80 -2.41 10.77 -12.30
CA LEU A 80 -3.41 10.83 -11.22
C LEU A 80 -3.81 9.45 -10.66
N PRO A 81 -4.08 8.40 -11.47
CA PRO A 81 -4.41 7.08 -10.94
C PRO A 81 -3.26 6.50 -10.13
N SER A 82 -2.03 6.63 -10.63
CA SER A 82 -0.82 6.17 -9.94
C SER A 82 -0.62 6.92 -8.62
N ILE A 83 -0.81 8.24 -8.61
CA ILE A 83 -0.71 9.08 -7.41
C ILE A 83 -1.72 8.63 -6.35
N VAL A 84 -2.98 8.44 -6.74
CA VAL A 84 -4.05 8.04 -5.82
C VAL A 84 -3.81 6.63 -5.27
N ILE A 85 -3.38 5.69 -6.11
CA ILE A 85 -3.07 4.31 -5.68
C ILE A 85 -1.92 4.29 -4.69
N THR A 86 -0.78 4.91 -4.99
CA THR A 86 0.38 4.89 -4.09
C THR A 86 0.10 5.64 -2.79
N THR A 87 -0.64 6.75 -2.86
CA THR A 87 -1.03 7.51 -1.66
C THR A 87 -1.99 6.69 -0.80
N GLY A 88 -2.99 6.03 -1.40
CA GLY A 88 -3.90 5.13 -0.69
C GLY A 88 -3.16 3.95 -0.05
N ASN A 89 -2.28 3.30 -0.80
CA ASN A 89 -1.44 2.18 -0.34
C ASN A 89 -0.49 2.54 0.80
N PHE A 90 -0.23 3.82 1.03
CA PHE A 90 0.56 4.33 2.15
C PHE A 90 -0.34 4.82 3.30
N LEU A 91 -1.30 5.70 3.01
CA LEU A 91 -2.12 6.37 4.00
C LEU A 91 -3.09 5.42 4.69
N VAL A 92 -3.73 4.50 3.96
CA VAL A 92 -4.72 3.60 4.56
C VAL A 92 -4.09 2.63 5.56
N PRO A 93 -2.95 1.96 5.28
CA PRO A 93 -2.26 1.15 6.28
C PRO A 93 -1.83 1.96 7.51
N LEU A 94 -1.34 3.20 7.34
CA LEU A 94 -1.00 4.06 8.47
C LEU A 94 -2.20 4.35 9.37
N LEU A 95 -3.36 4.66 8.78
CA LEU A 95 -4.59 4.84 9.53
C LEU A 95 -5.03 3.52 10.20
N CYS A 96 -4.87 2.39 9.52
CA CYS A 96 -5.18 1.07 10.07
C CYS A 96 -4.27 0.68 11.24
N ASP A 97 -3.01 1.13 11.24
CA ASP A 97 -2.09 0.92 12.36
C ASP A 97 -2.52 1.72 13.59
N GLN A 98 -3.00 2.96 13.41
CA GLN A 98 -3.61 3.74 14.50
C GLN A 98 -4.87 3.07 15.05
N ILE A 99 -5.69 2.51 14.17
CA ILE A 99 -6.86 1.72 14.54
C ILE A 99 -6.45 0.49 15.37
N ALA A 100 -5.36 -0.18 14.99
CA ALA A 100 -4.87 -1.38 15.66
C ALA A 100 -4.45 -1.12 17.12
N LEU A 101 -3.93 0.09 17.43
CA LEU A 101 -3.63 0.52 18.80
C LEU A 101 -4.87 0.58 19.70
N ILE A 102 -6.04 0.87 19.11
CA ILE A 102 -7.33 0.95 19.80
C ILE A 102 -7.96 -0.44 19.99
N GLU A 103 -7.77 -1.35 19.04
CA GLU A 103 -8.38 -2.69 19.03
C GLU A 103 -7.85 -3.64 20.14
N LYS A 104 -6.74 -3.26 20.81
CA LYS A 104 -6.08 -4.00 21.92
C LYS A 104 -5.97 -5.51 21.63
N TYR A 105 -5.54 -5.87 20.42
CA TYR A 105 -5.24 -7.25 20.05
C TYR A 105 -3.91 -7.71 20.67
N SER A 106 -3.70 -9.04 20.69
CA SER A 106 -2.35 -9.58 20.91
C SER A 106 -1.42 -9.06 19.80
N PRO A 107 -0.16 -8.71 20.11
CA PRO A 107 0.80 -8.19 19.13
C PRO A 107 0.90 -9.05 17.86
N SER A 108 0.86 -10.38 17.98
CA SER A 108 0.91 -11.30 16.84
C SER A 108 -0.31 -11.16 15.91
N ILE A 109 -1.51 -11.03 16.47
CA ILE A 109 -2.75 -10.86 15.70
C ILE A 109 -2.81 -9.47 15.06
N THR A 110 -2.35 -8.44 15.79
CA THR A 110 -2.26 -7.06 15.27
C THR A 110 -1.43 -7.01 13.99
N VAL A 111 -0.23 -7.59 14.01
CA VAL A 111 0.66 -7.60 12.83
C VAL A 111 0.04 -8.38 11.67
N VAL A 112 -0.52 -9.55 11.91
CA VAL A 112 -1.17 -10.36 10.86
C VAL A 112 -2.35 -9.61 10.23
N MET A 113 -3.20 -8.99 11.04
CA MET A 113 -4.35 -8.24 10.55
C MET A 113 -3.94 -6.99 9.77
N ALA A 114 -2.92 -6.25 10.24
CA ALA A 114 -2.37 -5.10 9.53
C ALA A 114 -1.81 -5.50 8.16
N LEU A 115 -1.03 -6.59 8.11
CA LEU A 115 -0.51 -7.13 6.85
C LEU A 115 -1.62 -7.58 5.92
N LEU A 116 -2.64 -8.30 6.42
CA LEU A 116 -3.79 -8.72 5.63
C LEU A 116 -4.51 -7.52 5.03
N ARG A 117 -4.82 -6.49 5.83
CA ARG A 117 -5.46 -5.23 5.38
C ARG A 117 -4.62 -4.55 4.28
N ALA A 118 -3.30 -4.47 4.47
CA ALA A 118 -2.38 -3.86 3.49
C ALA A 118 -2.27 -4.68 2.19
N VAL A 119 -2.22 -6.01 2.27
CA VAL A 119 -2.23 -6.90 1.09
C VAL A 119 -3.52 -6.73 0.31
N VAL A 120 -4.67 -6.83 0.99
CA VAL A 120 -6.00 -6.70 0.38
C VAL A 120 -6.12 -5.34 -0.32
N LEU A 121 -5.73 -4.26 0.35
CA LEU A 121 -5.75 -2.92 -0.25
C LEU A 121 -4.93 -2.85 -1.54
N ARG A 122 -3.70 -3.37 -1.54
CA ARG A 122 -2.80 -3.31 -2.71
C ARG A 122 -3.34 -4.12 -3.89
N LEU A 123 -3.84 -5.33 -3.63
CA LEU A 123 -4.44 -6.19 -4.65
C LEU A 123 -5.73 -5.61 -5.20
N VAL A 124 -6.60 -5.10 -4.34
CA VAL A 124 -7.85 -4.43 -4.73
C VAL A 124 -7.55 -3.18 -5.55
N SER A 125 -6.60 -2.34 -5.11
CA SER A 125 -6.20 -1.13 -5.84
C SER A 125 -5.71 -1.43 -7.26
N LEU A 126 -4.85 -2.46 -7.41
CA LEU A 126 -4.38 -2.90 -8.72
C LEU A 126 -5.53 -3.50 -9.56
N GLY A 127 -6.37 -4.33 -8.96
CA GLY A 127 -7.53 -4.94 -9.62
C GLY A 127 -8.52 -3.90 -10.16
N ILE A 128 -8.80 -2.84 -9.41
CA ILE A 128 -9.70 -1.75 -9.84
C ILE A 128 -9.09 -0.99 -11.01
N LEU A 129 -7.81 -0.66 -10.94
CA LEU A 129 -7.13 0.05 -12.03
C LEU A 129 -7.27 -0.75 -13.33
N LEU A 130 -6.94 -2.03 -13.28
CA LEU A 130 -7.05 -2.93 -14.44
C LEU A 130 -8.49 -3.10 -14.91
N PHE A 131 -9.45 -3.28 -13.99
CA PHE A 131 -10.87 -3.43 -14.34
C PHE A 131 -11.43 -2.15 -14.96
N THR A 132 -11.13 -0.99 -14.38
CA THR A 132 -11.63 0.30 -14.88
C THR A 132 -11.03 0.58 -16.25
N LEU A 133 -9.74 0.34 -16.42
CA LEU A 133 -9.06 0.50 -17.71
C LEU A 133 -9.64 -0.44 -18.77
N TRP A 134 -9.86 -1.71 -18.43
CA TRP A 134 -10.49 -2.69 -19.31
C TRP A 134 -11.91 -2.28 -19.72
N SER A 135 -12.71 -1.83 -18.75
CA SER A 135 -14.06 -1.31 -19.00
C SER A 135 -14.04 -0.12 -19.95
N GLN A 136 -13.07 0.79 -19.81
CA GLN A 136 -12.90 1.91 -20.73
C GLN A 136 -12.47 1.49 -22.14
N ILE A 137 -11.57 0.51 -22.26
CA ILE A 137 -11.14 -0.03 -23.54
C ILE A 137 -12.32 -0.71 -24.26
N THR A 138 -13.19 -1.39 -23.53
CA THR A 138 -14.35 -2.14 -24.09
C THR A 138 -15.66 -1.33 -24.12
N CYS A 139 -15.60 -0.01 -24.31
CA CYS A 139 -16.78 0.88 -24.38
C CYS A 139 -17.76 0.69 -23.21
N SER A 140 -17.28 0.81 -21.98
CA SER A 140 -18.05 0.57 -20.74
C SER A 140 -18.55 -0.89 -20.58
N GLY A 141 -17.84 -1.85 -21.17
CA GLY A 141 -18.20 -3.27 -21.13
C GLY A 141 -19.14 -3.73 -22.25
N ASN A 142 -19.53 -2.83 -23.17
CA ASN A 142 -20.40 -3.14 -24.30
C ASN A 142 -19.58 -3.19 -25.59
N ALA A 143 -19.05 -4.37 -25.93
CA ALA A 143 -18.28 -4.59 -27.14
C ALA A 143 -19.06 -4.38 -28.46
N GLU A 144 -20.39 -4.26 -28.37
CA GLU A 144 -21.31 -4.03 -29.50
C GLU A 144 -21.70 -2.55 -29.69
N ALA A 145 -21.18 -1.64 -28.86
CA ALA A 145 -21.38 -0.21 -29.07
C ALA A 145 -20.77 0.23 -30.41
N SER A 146 -21.34 1.26 -31.05
CA SER A 146 -20.91 1.75 -32.37
C SER A 146 -19.41 2.09 -32.43
N ALA A 147 -18.84 2.65 -31.36
CA ALA A 147 -17.42 2.96 -31.25
C ALA A 147 -16.50 1.71 -31.13
N CYS A 148 -17.04 0.58 -30.68
CA CYS A 148 -16.31 -0.68 -30.49
C CYS A 148 -16.59 -1.72 -31.58
N GLN A 149 -17.49 -1.46 -32.53
CA GLN A 149 -18.01 -2.48 -33.46
C GLN A 149 -16.94 -3.11 -34.36
N GLN A 150 -15.94 -2.34 -34.79
CA GLN A 150 -14.89 -2.79 -35.71
C GLN A 150 -13.91 -3.77 -35.03
N CYS A 151 -13.46 -3.45 -33.82
CA CYS A 151 -12.35 -4.14 -33.15
C CYS A 151 -12.73 -4.77 -31.80
N ARG A 152 -14.01 -4.71 -31.40
CA ARG A 152 -14.52 -5.06 -30.04
C ARG A 152 -13.90 -4.26 -28.89
N TYR A 153 -13.23 -3.16 -29.22
CA TYR A 153 -12.71 -2.16 -28.29
C TYR A 153 -12.65 -0.79 -28.99
N ASP A 154 -12.53 0.27 -28.20
CA ASP A 154 -12.47 1.66 -28.66
C ASP A 154 -11.10 1.94 -29.31
N HIS A 155 -11.01 1.69 -30.62
CA HIS A 155 -9.79 1.86 -31.40
C HIS A 155 -9.46 3.33 -31.69
N GLU A 156 -10.45 4.22 -31.71
CA GLU A 156 -10.21 5.65 -31.91
C GLU A 156 -9.45 6.23 -30.72
N LYS A 157 -9.87 5.86 -29.50
CA LYS A 157 -9.22 6.34 -28.28
C LYS A 157 -7.98 5.54 -27.89
N TYR A 158 -7.97 4.23 -28.16
CA TYR A 158 -6.88 3.33 -27.80
C TYR A 158 -6.40 2.52 -29.00
N PRO A 159 -5.66 3.13 -29.95
CA PRO A 159 -5.19 2.43 -31.15
C PRO A 159 -4.34 1.19 -30.83
N CYS A 160 -3.66 1.16 -29.68
CA CYS A 160 -2.96 -0.01 -29.14
C CYS A 160 -3.21 -0.14 -27.63
N TRP A 161 -4.29 -0.83 -27.26
CA TRP A 161 -4.72 -0.97 -25.87
C TRP A 161 -3.67 -1.71 -25.01
N GLU A 162 -2.94 -2.68 -25.57
CA GLU A 162 -1.88 -3.41 -24.86
C GLU A 162 -0.81 -2.44 -24.35
N THR A 163 -0.34 -1.57 -25.24
CA THR A 163 0.66 -0.56 -24.91
C THR A 163 0.13 0.38 -23.82
N ARG A 164 -1.16 0.73 -23.87
CA ARG A 164 -1.77 1.57 -22.84
C ARG A 164 -1.80 0.89 -21.46
N VAL A 165 -2.11 -0.40 -21.38
CA VAL A 165 -2.02 -1.18 -20.13
C VAL A 165 -0.59 -1.16 -19.59
N GLY A 166 0.39 -1.42 -20.46
CA GLY A 166 1.81 -1.39 -20.11
C GLY A 166 2.27 -0.02 -19.58
N GLN A 167 1.81 1.07 -20.20
CA GLN A 167 2.08 2.44 -19.77
C GLN A 167 1.54 2.74 -18.36
N GLU A 168 0.33 2.29 -18.03
CA GLU A 168 -0.20 2.47 -16.66
C GLU A 168 0.63 1.72 -15.62
N MET A 169 1.02 0.46 -15.90
CA MET A 169 1.87 -0.31 -14.98
C MET A 169 3.25 0.33 -14.81
N TYR A 170 3.80 0.90 -15.90
CA TYR A 170 5.05 1.66 -15.86
C TYR A 170 4.92 2.90 -14.97
N LYS A 171 3.88 3.72 -15.17
CA LYS A 171 3.64 4.93 -14.38
C LYS A 171 3.45 4.61 -12.90
N LEU A 172 2.71 3.55 -12.60
CA LEU A 172 2.49 3.06 -11.24
C LEU A 172 3.81 2.64 -10.58
N MET A 173 4.67 1.90 -11.30
CA MET A 173 5.97 1.47 -10.79
C MET A 173 6.91 2.65 -10.53
N LEU A 174 6.99 3.59 -11.48
CA LEU A 174 7.82 4.79 -11.39
C LEU A 174 7.39 5.66 -10.21
N PHE A 175 6.09 5.90 -10.07
CA PHE A 175 5.57 6.72 -8.99
C PHE A 175 5.73 6.03 -7.63
N ASP A 176 5.58 4.71 -7.56
CA ASP A 176 5.88 3.95 -6.34
C ASP A 176 7.36 4.06 -5.94
N LEU A 177 8.31 4.00 -6.90
CA LEU A 177 9.72 4.26 -6.63
C LEU A 177 9.93 5.67 -6.06
N LEU A 178 9.33 6.69 -6.69
CA LEU A 178 9.44 8.08 -6.28
C LEU A 178 8.91 8.28 -4.86
N VAL A 179 7.73 7.73 -4.54
CA VAL A 179 7.14 7.82 -3.20
C VAL A 179 8.01 7.10 -2.17
N ASN A 180 8.52 5.90 -2.46
CA ASN A 180 9.39 5.19 -1.52
C ASN A 180 10.69 5.95 -1.24
N ILE A 181 11.31 6.56 -2.25
CA ILE A 181 12.49 7.43 -2.06
C ILE A 181 12.10 8.67 -1.26
N ALA A 182 10.99 9.33 -1.60
CA ALA A 182 10.51 10.52 -0.92
C ALA A 182 10.21 10.24 0.57
N LEU A 183 9.60 9.10 0.90
CA LEU A 183 9.36 8.69 2.28
C LEU A 183 10.68 8.46 3.04
N LEU A 184 11.65 7.83 2.38
CA LEU A 184 12.96 7.64 2.97
C LEU A 184 13.65 8.99 3.26
N VAL A 185 13.62 9.93 2.30
CA VAL A 185 14.27 11.25 2.39
C VAL A 185 13.53 12.23 3.31
N LEU A 186 12.21 12.28 3.25
CA LEU A 186 11.38 13.30 3.92
C LEU A 186 10.82 12.83 5.25
N VAL A 187 10.72 11.52 5.49
CA VAL A 187 10.16 10.96 6.73
C VAL A 187 11.23 10.24 7.53
N GLU A 188 11.90 9.24 6.96
CA GLU A 188 12.86 8.41 7.71
C GLU A 188 14.10 9.20 8.16
N PHE A 189 14.69 10.02 7.28
CA PHE A 189 15.85 10.84 7.62
C PHE A 189 15.54 11.98 8.62
N PRO A 190 14.51 12.82 8.43
CA PRO A 190 14.20 13.89 9.38
C PRO A 190 13.76 13.36 10.73
N ARG A 191 13.04 12.23 10.78
CA ARG A 191 12.69 11.55 12.04
C ARG A 191 13.92 11.26 12.89
N ARG A 192 15.03 10.84 12.27
CA ARG A 192 16.30 10.64 12.99
C ARG A 192 16.85 11.94 13.56
N ILE A 193 16.94 13.00 12.75
CA ILE A 193 17.50 14.30 13.18
C ILE A 193 16.72 14.82 14.39
N VAL A 194 15.39 14.73 14.37
CA VAL A 194 14.52 15.16 15.48
C VAL A 194 14.77 14.32 16.74
N VAL A 195 14.88 12.99 16.62
CA VAL A 195 15.07 12.09 17.76
C VAL A 195 16.48 12.22 18.37
N ASP A 196 17.52 12.42 17.55
CA ASP A 196 18.90 12.53 18.04
C ASP A 196 19.23 13.93 18.59
N ASN A 197 18.59 15.00 18.07
CA ASN A 197 18.96 16.37 18.43
C ASN A 197 18.03 17.02 19.48
N TRP A 198 16.74 16.63 19.56
CA TRP A 198 15.77 17.29 20.44
C TRP A 198 15.28 16.34 21.52
N SER A 199 15.57 16.63 22.79
CA SER A 199 15.18 15.82 23.96
C SER A 199 13.77 16.14 24.48
N CYS A 200 12.84 16.57 23.61
CA CYS A 200 11.46 16.87 24.01
C CYS A 200 10.63 15.59 24.19
N LYS A 201 9.55 15.64 24.98
CA LYS A 201 8.58 14.52 25.12
C LYS A 201 8.02 14.03 23.78
N LEU A 202 7.92 14.92 22.79
CA LEU A 202 7.54 14.59 21.41
C LEU A 202 8.57 13.67 20.71
N SER A 203 9.87 13.86 20.94
CA SER A 203 10.91 12.98 20.39
C SER A 203 10.83 11.57 20.97
N GLN A 204 10.49 11.46 22.26
CA GLN A 204 10.32 10.18 22.95
C GLN A 204 9.05 9.45 22.48
N LEU A 205 8.00 10.19 22.14
CA LEU A 205 6.78 9.63 21.56
C LEU A 205 6.99 9.15 20.11
N VAL A 206 7.72 9.92 19.31
CA VAL A 206 8.03 9.55 17.93
C VAL A 206 8.96 8.34 17.93
N GLY A 207 9.99 8.30 18.77
CA GLY A 207 10.90 7.17 18.88
C GLY A 207 11.70 6.87 17.60
N ARG A 208 12.69 5.96 17.70
CA ARG A 208 13.45 5.51 16.53
C ARG A 208 12.60 4.61 15.63
N GLN A 209 12.86 4.66 14.33
CA GLN A 209 12.21 3.79 13.36
C GLN A 209 12.61 2.34 13.62
N GLU A 210 11.63 1.44 13.74
CA GLU A 210 11.85 0.01 13.74
C GLU A 210 11.78 -0.53 12.30
N PHE A 211 12.73 -1.43 11.96
CA PHE A 211 12.73 -2.07 10.65
C PHE A 211 11.78 -3.27 10.64
N VAL A 212 10.54 -3.01 10.21
CA VAL A 212 9.50 -4.04 10.09
C VAL A 212 9.72 -4.83 8.80
N VAL A 213 10.30 -6.03 8.92
CA VAL A 213 10.58 -6.91 7.77
C VAL A 213 9.33 -7.21 6.93
N PRO A 214 8.17 -7.58 7.53
CA PRO A 214 6.99 -7.93 6.75
C PRO A 214 6.48 -6.81 5.82
N SER A 215 6.50 -5.56 6.26
CA SER A 215 6.03 -4.42 5.46
C SER A 215 6.93 -4.15 4.24
N ASN A 216 8.25 -4.33 4.40
CA ASN A 216 9.19 -4.19 3.30
C ASN A 216 9.07 -5.35 2.30
N VAL A 217 8.91 -6.59 2.79
CA VAL A 217 8.65 -7.77 1.93
C VAL A 217 7.35 -7.59 1.14
N LEU A 218 6.31 -7.03 1.76
CA LEU A 218 5.05 -6.76 1.06
C LEU A 218 5.24 -5.73 -0.08
N GLY A 219 6.12 -4.75 0.08
CA GLY A 219 6.54 -3.83 -0.99
C GLY A 219 7.16 -4.54 -2.17
N LEU A 220 8.03 -5.53 -1.91
CA LEU A 220 8.66 -6.35 -2.94
C LEU A 220 7.62 -7.19 -3.70
N VAL A 221 6.76 -7.90 -2.97
CA VAL A 221 5.71 -8.74 -3.57
C VAL A 221 4.78 -7.89 -4.45
N TYR A 222 4.36 -6.73 -3.96
CA TYR A 222 3.54 -5.80 -4.75
C TYR A 222 4.23 -5.35 -6.04
N GLY A 223 5.51 -4.97 -5.98
CA GLY A 223 6.29 -4.61 -7.17
C GLY A 223 6.34 -5.75 -8.19
N GLN A 224 6.51 -6.99 -7.73
CA GLN A 224 6.46 -8.18 -8.59
C GLN A 224 5.07 -8.40 -9.20
N THR A 225 3.99 -8.19 -8.44
CA THR A 225 2.62 -8.31 -8.96
C THR A 225 2.35 -7.31 -10.08
N VAL A 226 2.79 -6.05 -9.92
CA VAL A 226 2.71 -5.03 -11.00
C VAL A 226 3.51 -5.46 -12.23
N VAL A 227 4.69 -6.05 -12.02
CA VAL A 227 5.48 -6.61 -13.13
C VAL A 227 4.73 -7.71 -13.86
N TRP A 228 4.17 -8.68 -13.15
CA TRP A 228 3.43 -9.77 -13.79
C TRP A 228 2.19 -9.28 -14.55
N ALA A 229 1.52 -8.24 -14.06
CA ALA A 229 0.39 -7.63 -14.75
C ALA A 229 0.80 -6.89 -16.05
N GLY A 230 2.00 -6.31 -16.10
CA GLY A 230 2.45 -5.45 -17.22
C GLY A 230 3.51 -6.04 -18.15
N ALA A 231 4.21 -7.11 -17.75
CA ALA A 231 5.42 -7.58 -18.44
C ALA A 231 5.17 -8.06 -19.88
N LEU A 232 3.99 -8.63 -20.16
CA LEU A 232 3.62 -9.06 -21.50
C LEU A 232 3.45 -7.88 -22.47
N PHE A 233 3.06 -6.73 -21.95
CA PHE A 233 2.75 -5.53 -22.74
C PHE A 233 3.89 -4.51 -22.76
N CYS A 234 4.77 -4.55 -21.74
CA CYS A 234 5.95 -3.70 -21.64
C CYS A 234 7.17 -4.54 -21.22
N PRO A 235 7.97 -5.04 -22.18
CA PRO A 235 9.09 -5.95 -21.89
C PRO A 235 10.23 -5.29 -21.09
N LEU A 236 10.27 -3.95 -21.02
CA LEU A 236 11.25 -3.20 -20.23
C LEU A 236 10.90 -3.15 -18.73
N LEU A 237 9.65 -3.45 -18.38
CA LEU A 237 9.12 -3.29 -17.02
C LEU A 237 9.81 -4.19 -15.98
N PRO A 238 10.17 -5.46 -16.27
CA PRO A 238 11.01 -6.27 -15.37
C PRO A 238 12.41 -5.70 -15.13
N LEU A 239 13.06 -5.13 -16.16
CA LEU A 239 14.38 -4.51 -16.03
C LEU A 239 14.32 -3.31 -15.08
N MET A 240 13.33 -2.45 -15.27
CA MET A 240 13.10 -1.30 -14.40
C MET A 240 12.80 -1.69 -12.96
N ASN A 241 12.00 -2.75 -12.75
CA ASN A 241 11.71 -3.23 -11.41
C ASN A 241 12.97 -3.76 -10.71
N THR A 242 13.85 -4.42 -11.45
CA THR A 242 15.16 -4.85 -10.94
C THR A 242 15.99 -3.65 -10.48
N ILE A 243 16.11 -2.62 -11.32
CA ILE A 243 16.82 -1.37 -10.96
C ILE A 243 16.20 -0.73 -9.71
N LYS A 244 14.86 -0.64 -9.67
CA LYS A 244 14.11 -0.15 -8.49
C LYS A 244 14.46 -0.91 -7.23
N PHE A 245 14.45 -2.25 -7.25
CA PHE A 245 14.77 -3.04 -6.06
C PHE A 245 16.24 -2.91 -5.65
N VAL A 246 17.17 -2.77 -6.60
CA VAL A 246 18.57 -2.49 -6.28
C VAL A 246 18.70 -1.15 -5.54
N ILE A 247 18.07 -0.09 -6.05
CA ILE A 247 18.06 1.23 -5.40
C ILE A 247 17.45 1.13 -3.99
N LEU A 248 16.24 0.58 -3.87
CA LEU A 248 15.55 0.46 -2.58
C LEU A 248 16.34 -0.40 -1.59
N PHE A 249 16.99 -1.46 -2.05
CA PHE A 249 17.84 -2.30 -1.20
C PHE A 249 19.00 -1.50 -0.60
N TYR A 250 19.76 -0.77 -1.43
CA TYR A 250 20.89 0.01 -0.94
C TYR A 250 20.44 1.16 -0.03
N CYS A 251 19.37 1.88 -0.38
CA CYS A 251 18.83 2.94 0.46
C CYS A 251 18.36 2.39 1.81
N LYS A 252 17.56 1.31 1.82
CA LYS A 252 17.07 0.69 3.07
C LYS A 252 18.20 0.08 3.89
N LYS A 253 19.24 -0.49 3.25
CA LYS A 253 20.45 -0.98 3.94
C LYS A 253 21.15 0.16 4.66
N ILE A 254 21.39 1.29 3.99
CA ILE A 254 22.02 2.46 4.60
C ILE A 254 21.18 2.97 5.77
N THR A 255 19.86 3.12 5.58
CA THR A 255 18.93 3.50 6.64
C THR A 255 19.00 2.53 7.83
N LEU A 256 19.02 1.22 7.60
CA LEU A 256 19.08 0.23 8.67
C LEU A 256 20.35 0.37 9.51
N PHE A 257 21.52 0.48 8.87
CA PHE A 257 22.80 0.57 9.59
C PHE A 257 23.02 1.91 10.30
N HIS A 258 22.45 3.00 9.77
CA HIS A 258 22.71 4.34 10.30
C HIS A 258 21.57 4.92 11.14
N ASN A 259 20.32 4.50 10.92
CA ASN A 259 19.13 5.11 11.51
C ASN A 259 18.36 4.17 12.46
N CYS A 260 18.46 2.84 12.28
CA CYS A 260 17.80 1.87 13.16
C CYS A 260 18.73 1.43 14.31
N ARG A 261 18.13 0.95 15.40
CA ARG A 261 18.84 0.42 16.57
C ARG A 261 18.94 -1.11 16.51
#